data_AF-A0A7N2R449-F1
#
_entry.id   AF-A0A7N2R449-F1
#
_cell.length_a   1.000
_cell.length_b   1.000
_cell.length_c   1.000
_cell.angle_alpha   90.00
_cell.angle_beta   90.00
_cell.angle_gamma   90.00
#
_symmetry.space_group_name_H-M   'P 1'
#
loop_
_entity.id
_entity.type
_entity.pdbx_description
1 polymer ?
#
loop_
_entity_poly.entity_id
_entity_poly.type
_entity_poly.pdbx_seq_one_letter_code
_entity_poly.pdbx_strand_id
1 'polypeptide(L)'
;MEAELGCNPSFVWRSLLEARELIRAGTAWQVGDGQGIEVNDHRWLNHPPQFRHGADTNMKVAALIDRRIRQWNRPLLHTKFLQSTMEDILRIKLVEEHDRDKLRWKENKNVCFSLKTAYRFALRLNQPENVEHSTARDDKKFWNKMWKLPIPPKQHEETVAHVRWECPFARNVWGMVQGKLQKCNSEAPNFYILARQLEEKLPKKDLEL
;
A
#
# COMPACT_ATOMS: atom_id res chain seq x y z
N MET A 1 -10.63 -1.12 -11.80
CA MET A 1 -10.03 -2.02 -10.79
C MET A 1 -11.17 -2.81 -10.13
N GLU A 2 -11.89 -3.61 -10.92
CA GLU A 2 -13.25 -4.11 -10.61
C GLU A 2 -13.35 -5.63 -10.80
N ALA A 3 -12.28 -6.35 -10.48
CA ALA A 3 -12.30 -7.81 -10.53
C ALA A 3 -13.11 -8.39 -9.37
N GLU A 4 -13.98 -9.34 -9.67
CA GLU A 4 -14.79 -10.09 -8.71
C GLU A 4 -14.17 -11.47 -8.38
N LEU A 5 -14.56 -12.03 -7.24
CA LEU A 5 -14.18 -13.38 -6.84
C LEU A 5 -15.00 -14.40 -7.65
N GLY A 6 -14.38 -15.10 -8.59
CA GLY A 6 -15.02 -16.21 -9.30
C GLY A 6 -15.20 -17.45 -8.41
N CYS A 7 -15.76 -18.54 -8.96
CA CYS A 7 -15.82 -19.83 -8.28
C CYS A 7 -14.42 -20.45 -8.21
N ASN A 8 -13.86 -20.56 -7.00
CA ASN A 8 -12.54 -21.11 -6.68
C ASN A 8 -11.33 -20.30 -7.19
N PRO A 9 -11.12 -19.07 -6.66
CA PRO A 9 -9.97 -18.26 -7.03
C PRO A 9 -8.69 -18.81 -6.40
N SER A 10 -7.57 -18.74 -7.12
CA SER A 10 -6.26 -19.11 -6.59
C SER A 10 -5.88 -18.24 -5.38
N PHE A 11 -5.02 -18.75 -4.49
CA PHE A 11 -4.51 -17.97 -3.35
C PHE A 11 -3.89 -16.63 -3.81
N VAL A 12 -3.14 -16.64 -4.92
CA VAL A 12 -2.59 -15.42 -5.53
C VAL A 12 -3.68 -14.41 -5.87
N TRP A 13 -4.82 -14.88 -6.40
CA TRP A 13 -5.95 -14.01 -6.72
C TRP A 13 -6.65 -13.48 -5.47
N ARG A 14 -6.81 -14.31 -4.44
CA ARG A 14 -7.34 -13.89 -3.12
C ARG A 14 -6.44 -12.85 -2.48
N SER A 15 -5.12 -13.08 -2.43
CA SER A 15 -4.15 -12.12 -1.90
C SER A 15 -4.10 -10.82 -2.70
N LEU A 16 -4.25 -10.88 -4.03
CA LEU A 16 -4.32 -9.68 -4.85
C LEU A 16 -5.62 -8.89 -4.59
N LEU A 17 -6.73 -9.59 -4.37
CA LEU A 17 -8.01 -8.99 -4.01
C LEU A 17 -7.99 -8.37 -2.61
N GLU A 18 -7.36 -9.03 -1.63
CA GLU A 18 -7.12 -8.43 -0.30
C GLU A 18 -6.20 -7.22 -0.39
N ALA A 19 -5.12 -7.32 -1.18
CA ALA A 19 -4.23 -6.20 -1.42
C ALA A 19 -4.88 -5.08 -2.23
N ARG A 20 -6.04 -5.29 -2.86
CA ARG A 20 -6.72 -4.28 -3.68
C ARG A 20 -7.09 -3.06 -2.86
N GLU A 21 -7.70 -3.26 -1.69
CA GLU A 21 -8.11 -2.13 -0.84
C GLU A 21 -6.88 -1.41 -0.26
N LEU A 22 -5.83 -2.16 0.08
CA LEU A 22 -4.54 -1.60 0.46
C LEU A 22 -3.93 -0.75 -0.66
N ILE A 23 -3.95 -1.24 -1.90
CA ILE A 23 -3.41 -0.53 -3.06
C ILE A 23 -4.25 0.72 -3.34
N ARG A 24 -5.59 0.62 -3.26
CA ARG A 24 -6.49 1.77 -3.41
C ARG A 24 -6.25 2.85 -2.37
N ALA A 25 -6.05 2.47 -1.10
CA ALA A 25 -5.77 3.42 -0.03
C ALA A 25 -4.39 4.10 -0.17
N GLY A 26 -3.38 3.36 -0.64
CA GLY A 26 -2.02 3.88 -0.80
C GLY A 26 -1.72 4.56 -2.15
N THR A 27 -2.69 4.58 -3.08
CA THR A 27 -2.53 5.24 -4.38
C THR A 27 -3.22 6.60 -4.45
N ALA A 28 -2.65 7.51 -5.23
CA ALA A 28 -3.25 8.76 -5.66
C ALA A 28 -3.32 8.79 -7.18
N TRP A 29 -4.30 9.51 -7.71
CA TRP A 29 -4.29 9.89 -9.11
C TRP A 29 -3.35 11.08 -9.32
N GLN A 30 -2.50 10.96 -10.32
CA GLN A 30 -1.83 12.08 -10.96
C GLN A 30 -2.68 12.53 -12.14
N VAL A 31 -3.16 13.77 -12.06
CA VAL A 31 -4.00 14.36 -13.11
C VAL A 31 -3.16 14.60 -14.35
N GLY A 32 -3.51 13.88 -15.41
CA GLY A 32 -3.03 14.07 -16.77
C GLY A 32 -4.11 14.80 -17.57
N ASP A 33 -4.71 14.11 -18.53
CA ASP A 33 -5.85 14.62 -19.33
C ASP A 33 -7.17 14.70 -18.56
N GLY A 34 -7.25 14.09 -17.37
CA GLY A 34 -8.40 14.13 -16.46
C GLY A 34 -9.62 13.36 -16.97
N GLN A 35 -9.48 12.57 -18.04
CA GLN A 35 -10.59 11.83 -18.64
C GLN A 35 -10.90 10.53 -17.90
N GLY A 36 -9.96 10.00 -17.14
CA GLY A 36 -10.10 8.80 -16.33
C GLY A 36 -10.50 9.06 -14.88
N ILE A 37 -10.56 10.32 -14.46
CA ILE A 37 -10.80 10.70 -13.05
C ILE A 37 -12.15 11.41 -12.93
N GLU A 38 -13.00 10.86 -12.08
CA GLU A 38 -14.23 11.53 -11.65
C GLU A 38 -13.92 12.60 -10.62
N VAL A 39 -14.62 13.73 -10.72
CA VAL A 39 -14.44 14.85 -9.80
C VAL A 39 -14.80 14.48 -8.36
N ASN A 40 -15.77 13.57 -8.17
CA ASN A 40 -16.17 13.06 -6.86
C ASN A 40 -15.18 12.02 -6.30
N ASP A 41 -14.25 11.49 -7.09
CA ASP A 41 -13.20 10.61 -6.57
C ASP A 41 -12.27 11.43 -5.67
N HIS A 42 -12.07 11.00 -4.44
CA HIS A 42 -11.17 11.69 -3.50
C HIS A 42 -9.69 11.39 -3.79
N ARG A 43 -9.38 10.41 -4.66
CA ARG A 43 -8.01 9.91 -4.82
C ARG A 43 -7.07 10.83 -5.60
N TRP A 44 -7.57 11.86 -6.27
CA TRP A 44 -6.73 12.89 -6.91
C TRP A 44 -6.43 14.09 -5.99
N LEU A 45 -7.06 14.15 -4.81
CA LEU A 45 -6.81 15.14 -3.76
C LEU A 45 -6.34 14.46 -2.46
N ASN A 46 -5.80 15.23 -1.52
CA ASN A 46 -5.41 14.71 -0.21
C ASN A 46 -6.59 14.59 0.76
N HIS A 47 -7.72 15.20 0.42
CA HIS A 47 -8.95 15.20 1.20
C HIS A 47 -10.15 15.01 0.24
N PRO A 48 -11.31 14.61 0.76
CA PRO A 48 -12.53 14.58 -0.04
C PRO A 48 -12.84 15.97 -0.63
N PRO A 49 -13.19 16.06 -1.93
CA PRO A 49 -13.52 17.33 -2.55
C PRO A 49 -14.74 17.97 -1.87
N GLN A 50 -14.61 19.23 -1.46
CA GLN A 50 -15.72 19.96 -0.83
C GLN A 50 -16.46 20.79 -1.86
N PHE A 51 -17.70 20.38 -2.16
CA PHE A 51 -18.56 21.03 -3.15
C PHE A 51 -19.44 22.10 -2.52
N ARG A 52 -19.83 23.09 -3.33
CA ARG A 52 -20.90 24.03 -2.98
C ARG A 52 -22.27 23.35 -3.08
N HIS A 53 -23.24 23.83 -2.30
CA HIS A 53 -24.61 23.31 -2.34
C HIS A 53 -25.22 23.40 -3.75
N GLY A 54 -25.78 22.28 -4.24
CA GLY A 54 -26.40 22.19 -5.57
C GLY A 54 -25.42 22.04 -6.75
N ALA A 55 -24.12 21.89 -6.48
CA ALA A 55 -23.15 21.61 -7.54
C ALA A 55 -23.35 20.18 -8.08
N ASP A 56 -23.55 20.07 -9.40
CA ASP A 56 -23.45 18.77 -10.08
C ASP A 56 -22.02 18.20 -9.96
N THR A 57 -21.93 17.01 -9.36
CA THR A 57 -20.69 16.27 -9.05
C THR A 57 -20.39 15.16 -10.07
N ASN A 58 -21.32 14.86 -10.99
CA ASN A 58 -21.18 13.77 -11.95
C ASN A 58 -20.41 14.23 -13.20
N MET A 59 -19.15 14.64 -12.98
CA MET A 59 -18.28 15.13 -14.04
C MET A 59 -16.86 14.61 -13.89
N LYS A 60 -16.12 14.68 -15.00
CA LYS A 60 -14.71 14.30 -15.06
C LYS A 60 -13.83 15.50 -14.77
N VAL A 61 -12.65 15.25 -14.22
CA VAL A 61 -11.64 16.30 -13.95
C VAL A 61 -11.26 17.02 -15.25
N ALA A 62 -11.32 16.33 -16.39
CA ALA A 62 -11.15 16.92 -17.73
C ALA A 62 -12.06 18.14 -18.00
N ALA A 63 -13.28 18.19 -17.43
CA ALA A 63 -14.18 19.32 -17.61
C ALA A 63 -13.73 20.58 -16.85
N LEU A 64 -12.91 20.40 -15.81
CA LEU A 64 -12.31 21.48 -15.02
C LEU A 64 -11.05 22.07 -15.66
N ILE A 65 -10.56 21.46 -16.74
CA ILE A 65 -9.33 21.86 -17.43
C ILE A 65 -9.70 22.49 -18.76
N ASP A 66 -9.26 23.72 -18.99
CA ASP A 66 -9.32 24.32 -20.32
C ASP A 66 -8.25 23.65 -21.20
N ARG A 67 -8.72 22.86 -22.18
CA ARG A 67 -7.85 22.11 -23.09
C ARG A 67 -6.99 22.99 -23.98
N ARG A 68 -7.43 24.22 -24.30
CA ARG A 68 -6.73 25.10 -25.23
C ARG A 68 -5.51 25.76 -24.58
N ILE A 69 -5.64 26.16 -23.32
CA ILE A 69 -4.57 26.84 -22.57
C ILE A 69 -3.88 25.94 -21.55
N ARG A 70 -4.38 24.70 -21.35
CA ARG A 70 -3.91 23.71 -20.38
C ARG A 70 -3.82 24.28 -18.95
N GLN A 71 -4.88 24.99 -18.56
CA GLN A 71 -5.01 25.56 -17.22
C GLN A 71 -6.34 25.16 -16.61
N TRP A 72 -6.38 25.16 -15.28
CA TRP A 72 -7.62 25.00 -14.54
C TRP A 72 -8.59 26.14 -14.86
N ASN A 73 -9.84 25.79 -15.17
CA ASN A 73 -10.92 26.74 -15.40
C ASN A 73 -11.36 27.34 -14.06
N ARG A 74 -10.69 28.43 -13.64
CA ARG A 74 -10.95 29.13 -12.37
C ARG A 74 -12.42 29.54 -12.20
N PRO A 75 -13.10 30.12 -13.21
CA PRO A 75 -14.53 30.43 -13.10
C PRO A 75 -15.39 29.22 -12.71
N LEU A 76 -15.16 28.08 -13.38
CA LEU A 76 -15.90 26.85 -13.13
C LEU A 76 -15.56 26.25 -11.76
N LEU A 77 -14.28 26.29 -11.36
CA LEU A 77 -13.88 25.83 -10.03
C LEU A 77 -14.54 26.66 -8.92
N HIS A 78 -14.63 27.98 -9.08
CA HIS A 78 -15.25 28.87 -8.09
C HIS A 78 -16.75 28.60 -7.92
N THR A 79 -17.44 28.17 -8.99
CA THR A 79 -18.87 27.82 -8.92
C THR A 79 -19.11 26.45 -8.28
N LYS A 80 -18.16 25.52 -8.41
CA LYS A 80 -18.35 24.12 -7.99
C LYS A 80 -17.79 23.81 -6.60
N PHE A 81 -16.63 24.36 -6.26
CA PHE A 81 -15.89 24.00 -5.06
C PHE A 81 -15.90 25.11 -4.01
N LEU A 82 -15.71 24.71 -2.75
CA LEU A 82 -15.31 25.60 -1.67
C LEU A 82 -13.89 26.11 -1.90
N GLN A 83 -13.58 27.28 -1.33
CA GLN A 83 -12.31 27.96 -1.54
C GLN A 83 -11.10 27.11 -1.13
N SER A 84 -11.20 26.39 0.00
CA SER A 84 -10.18 25.45 0.48
C SER A 84 -9.79 24.42 -0.60
N THR A 85 -10.78 23.73 -1.15
CA THR A 85 -10.58 22.69 -2.18
C THR A 85 -10.06 23.30 -3.48
N MET A 86 -10.56 24.47 -3.86
CA MET A 86 -10.10 25.16 -5.07
C MET A 86 -8.60 25.51 -5.00
N GLU A 87 -8.14 26.03 -3.87
CA GLU A 87 -6.72 26.37 -3.68
C GLU A 87 -5.82 25.15 -3.82
N ASP A 88 -6.25 24.00 -3.29
CA ASP A 88 -5.51 22.75 -3.43
C ASP A 88 -5.52 22.21 -4.87
N ILE A 89 -6.65 22.33 -5.58
CA ILE A 89 -6.72 21.99 -7.02
C ILE A 89 -5.75 22.86 -7.82
N LEU A 90 -5.71 24.18 -7.56
CA LEU A 90 -4.83 25.11 -8.27
C LEU A 90 -3.35 24.87 -8.02
N ARG A 91 -2.99 24.24 -6.89
CA ARG A 91 -1.61 23.81 -6.60
C ARG A 91 -1.17 22.61 -7.43
N ILE A 92 -2.11 21.85 -8.00
CA ILE A 92 -1.79 20.71 -8.86
C ILE A 92 -1.25 21.23 -10.19
N LYS A 93 0.01 20.92 -10.47
CA LYS A 93 0.64 21.19 -11.76
C LYS A 93 0.10 20.19 -12.79
N LEU A 94 -0.54 20.70 -13.84
CA LEU A 94 -0.92 19.91 -15.00
C LEU A 94 0.33 19.55 -15.79
N VAL A 95 0.53 18.27 -16.08
CA VAL A 95 1.64 17.76 -16.91
C VAL A 95 1.29 17.94 -18.41
N GLU A 96 2.29 17.86 -19.29
CA GLU A 96 2.18 18.04 -20.74
C GLU A 96 1.02 17.25 -21.39
N GLU A 97 0.57 17.77 -22.54
CA GLU A 97 -0.72 17.51 -23.19
C GLU A 97 -1.06 16.03 -23.48
N HIS A 98 -0.06 15.14 -23.52
CA HIS A 98 -0.23 13.73 -23.92
C HIS A 98 -0.12 12.75 -22.75
N ASP A 99 0.08 13.24 -21.53
CA ASP A 99 0.14 12.36 -20.37
C ASP A 99 -1.28 11.96 -19.93
N ARG A 100 -1.58 10.66 -20.08
CA ARG A 100 -2.79 10.05 -19.53
C ARG A 100 -2.76 10.10 -18.00
N ASP A 101 -3.94 10.06 -17.39
CA ASP A 101 -4.07 9.90 -15.94
C ASP A 101 -3.31 8.65 -15.44
N LYS A 102 -2.45 8.84 -14.43
CA LYS A 102 -1.59 7.78 -13.88
C LYS A 102 -1.86 7.58 -12.39
N LEU A 103 -1.89 6.33 -11.95
CA LEU A 103 -1.88 6.02 -10.51
C LEU A 103 -0.45 6.10 -9.97
N ARG A 104 -0.32 6.77 -8.84
CA ARG A 104 0.92 7.08 -8.16
C ARG A 104 0.90 6.52 -6.74
N TRP A 105 1.99 5.90 -6.30
CA TRP A 105 2.09 5.37 -4.94
C TRP A 105 2.49 6.46 -3.93
N LYS A 106 1.65 6.77 -2.94
CA LYS A 106 1.85 7.90 -2.01
C LYS A 106 3.01 7.70 -1.03
N GLU A 107 3.45 6.46 -0.79
CA GLU A 107 4.36 6.14 0.32
C GLU A 107 5.86 6.26 0.01
N ASN A 108 6.24 6.63 -1.21
CA ASN A 108 7.65 6.82 -1.54
C ASN A 108 7.89 7.99 -2.49
N LYS A 109 9.09 8.60 -2.38
CA LYS A 109 9.50 9.73 -3.23
C LYS A 109 9.60 9.36 -4.72
N ASN A 110 9.85 8.08 -5.01
CA ASN A 110 9.96 7.58 -6.38
C ASN A 110 8.59 7.29 -7.00
N VAL A 111 7.54 7.26 -6.17
CA VAL A 111 6.13 7.12 -6.54
C VAL A 111 5.78 5.83 -7.29
N CYS A 112 6.67 4.84 -7.19
CA CYS A 112 6.51 3.49 -7.73
C CYS A 112 6.01 2.53 -6.67
N PHE A 113 5.09 1.65 -7.04
CA PHE A 113 4.64 0.56 -6.17
C PHE A 113 5.76 -0.46 -5.95
N SER A 114 5.89 -0.94 -4.71
CA SER A 114 6.71 -2.10 -4.38
C SER A 114 6.06 -2.89 -3.25
N LEU A 115 6.19 -4.22 -3.24
CA LEU A 115 5.67 -5.07 -2.16
C LEU A 115 6.18 -4.61 -0.79
N LYS A 116 7.44 -4.15 -0.72
CA LYS A 116 8.05 -3.61 0.49
C LYS A 116 7.34 -2.36 1.02
N THR A 117 7.02 -1.40 0.15
CA THR A 117 6.31 -0.18 0.56
C THR A 117 4.84 -0.44 0.86
N ALA A 118 4.20 -1.33 0.10
CA ALA A 118 2.83 -1.78 0.35
C ALA A 118 2.69 -2.48 1.71
N TYR A 119 3.60 -3.41 2.02
CA TYR A 119 3.59 -4.12 3.30
C TYR A 119 3.82 -3.17 4.49
N ARG A 120 4.74 -2.20 4.37
CA ARG A 120 4.95 -1.15 5.38
C ARG A 120 3.73 -0.24 5.57
N PHE A 121 3.00 0.02 4.49
CA PHE A 121 1.75 0.76 4.55
C PHE A 121 0.67 -0.04 5.26
N ALA A 122 0.52 -1.33 4.93
CA ALA A 122 -0.41 -2.24 5.61
C ALA A 122 -0.13 -2.34 7.12
N LEU A 123 1.15 -2.45 7.50
CA LEU A 123 1.53 -2.47 8.90
C LEU A 123 1.16 -1.19 9.66
N ARG A 124 1.21 -0.02 9.01
CA ARG A 124 0.78 1.25 9.64
C ARG A 124 -0.72 1.35 9.76
N LEU A 125 -1.47 0.95 8.74
CA LEU A 125 -2.93 0.93 8.78
C LEU A 125 -3.48 0.00 9.87
N ASN A 126 -2.77 -1.08 10.17
CA ASN A 126 -3.16 -2.07 11.17
C ASN A 126 -2.61 -1.78 12.59
N GLN A 127 -1.92 -0.65 12.80
CA GLN A 127 -1.43 -0.26 14.14
C GLN A 127 -2.27 0.89 14.71
N PRO A 128 -2.66 0.82 16.00
CA PRO A 128 -3.31 1.95 16.68
C PRO A 128 -2.35 3.15 16.78
N GLU A 129 -2.88 4.36 16.64
CA GLU A 129 -2.20 5.65 16.36
C GLU A 129 -1.12 6.14 17.35
N ASN A 130 -0.58 5.31 18.25
CA ASN A 130 0.28 5.75 19.35
C ASN A 130 1.54 4.90 19.61
N VAL A 131 2.17 4.35 18.58
CA VAL A 131 3.49 3.73 18.73
C VAL A 131 4.54 4.58 18.00
N GLU A 132 5.09 5.56 18.71
CA GLU A 132 6.34 6.18 18.30
C GLU A 132 7.41 5.09 18.20
N HIS A 133 7.81 4.76 16.97
CA HIS A 133 8.77 3.69 16.73
C HIS A 133 10.19 4.13 17.10
N SER A 134 10.56 3.99 18.37
CA SER A 134 11.96 4.00 18.82
C SER A 134 12.82 2.93 18.10
N THR A 135 12.18 1.97 17.40
CA THR A 135 12.82 0.84 16.70
C THR A 135 12.92 0.99 15.18
N ALA A 136 12.47 2.09 14.58
CA ALA A 136 12.37 2.21 13.11
C ALA A 136 13.69 1.95 12.36
N ARG A 137 14.84 2.21 13.00
CA ARG A 137 16.18 1.89 12.48
C ARG A 137 16.48 0.39 12.48
N ASP A 138 16.09 -0.33 13.52
CA ASP A 138 16.32 -1.78 13.63
C ASP A 138 15.37 -2.56 12.73
N ASP A 139 14.12 -2.11 12.61
CA ASP A 139 13.14 -2.69 11.68
C ASP A 139 13.64 -2.56 10.24
N LYS A 140 14.27 -1.43 9.88
CA LYS A 140 14.88 -1.25 8.55
C LYS A 140 15.98 -2.26 8.26
N LYS A 141 16.82 -2.61 9.25
CA LYS A 141 17.90 -3.60 9.09
C LYS A 141 17.32 -5.01 8.93
N PHE A 142 16.37 -5.39 9.80
CA PHE A 142 15.68 -6.67 9.74
C PHE A 142 15.04 -6.90 8.37
N TRP A 143 14.21 -5.97 7.90
CA TRP A 143 13.54 -6.10 6.60
C TRP A 143 14.54 -6.17 5.44
N ASN A 144 15.65 -5.42 5.50
CA ASN A 144 16.67 -5.49 4.46
C ASN A 144 17.38 -6.85 4.41
N LYS A 145 17.55 -7.55 5.53
CA LYS A 145 18.06 -8.92 5.56
C LYS A 145 17.01 -9.89 4.99
N MET A 146 15.78 -9.81 5.48
CA MET A 146 14.70 -10.73 5.08
C MET A 146 14.42 -10.70 3.57
N TRP A 147 14.30 -9.51 2.96
CA TRP A 147 14.06 -9.36 1.52
C TRP A 147 15.24 -9.81 0.61
N LYS A 148 16.42 -10.08 1.18
CA LYS A 148 17.60 -10.58 0.45
C LYS A 148 17.74 -12.10 0.51
N LEU A 149 16.89 -12.80 1.27
CA LEU A 149 16.98 -14.24 1.41
C LEU A 149 16.62 -14.91 0.06
N PRO A 150 17.43 -15.87 -0.41
CA PRO A 150 17.16 -16.63 -1.63
C PRO A 150 16.09 -17.68 -1.34
N ILE A 151 14.82 -17.26 -1.37
CA ILE A 151 13.67 -18.16 -1.16
C ILE A 151 13.15 -18.63 -2.53
N PRO A 152 13.09 -19.95 -2.80
CA PRO A 152 12.55 -20.48 -4.05
C PRO A 152 11.05 -20.16 -4.22
N PRO A 153 10.54 -20.06 -5.47
CA PRO A 153 9.12 -19.83 -5.73
C PRO A 153 8.24 -21.00 -5.25
N LYS A 154 7.04 -20.67 -4.75
CA LYS A 154 6.19 -21.50 -3.88
C LYS A 154 5.57 -22.74 -4.55
N GLN A 155 5.40 -23.83 -3.77
CA GLN A 155 4.65 -25.04 -4.15
C GLN A 155 3.34 -25.25 -3.36
N HIS A 156 3.10 -24.55 -2.23
CA HIS A 156 1.90 -24.71 -1.38
C HIS A 156 1.36 -23.39 -0.81
N GLU A 157 0.13 -23.39 -0.28
CA GLU A 157 -0.49 -22.24 0.40
C GLU A 157 0.27 -21.92 1.69
N GLU A 158 0.85 -20.72 1.76
CA GLU A 158 1.68 -20.30 2.89
C GLU A 158 0.86 -19.52 3.92
N THR A 159 0.55 -20.18 5.04
CA THR A 159 0.13 -19.50 6.27
C THR A 159 1.35 -19.19 7.15
N VAL A 160 1.20 -18.29 8.14
CA VAL A 160 2.23 -18.03 9.16
C VAL A 160 2.63 -19.34 9.87
N ALA A 161 1.67 -20.24 10.07
CA ALA A 161 1.91 -21.60 10.58
C ALA A 161 2.67 -22.46 9.57
N HIS A 162 2.36 -22.40 8.27
CA HIS A 162 3.08 -23.14 7.25
C HIS A 162 4.54 -22.71 7.16
N VAL A 163 4.82 -21.42 6.98
CA VAL A 163 6.20 -20.89 6.87
C VAL A 163 7.02 -21.20 8.12
N ARG A 164 6.39 -21.24 9.30
CA ARG A 164 7.09 -21.49 10.56
C ARG A 164 7.23 -22.97 10.92
N TRP A 165 6.19 -23.77 10.73
CA TRP A 165 6.08 -25.10 11.32
C TRP A 165 5.87 -26.23 10.35
N GLU A 166 5.38 -25.98 9.14
CA GLU A 166 4.97 -27.05 8.22
C GLU A 166 5.80 -27.08 6.94
N CYS A 167 6.42 -25.96 6.58
CA CYS A 167 7.34 -25.85 5.48
C CYS A 167 8.53 -26.79 5.75
N PRO A 168 8.76 -27.79 4.87
CA PRO A 168 9.85 -28.75 5.05
C PRO A 168 11.22 -28.07 5.19
N PHE A 169 11.44 -26.98 4.45
CA PHE A 169 12.66 -26.18 4.53
C PHE A 169 12.80 -25.48 5.87
N ALA A 170 11.73 -24.87 6.38
CA ALA A 170 11.74 -24.23 7.68
C ALA A 170 11.93 -25.26 8.81
N ARG A 171 11.25 -26.41 8.77
CA ARG A 171 11.46 -27.51 9.73
C ARG A 171 12.91 -27.96 9.77
N ASN A 172 13.56 -28.09 8.62
CA ASN A 172 14.97 -28.48 8.55
C ASN A 172 15.88 -27.42 9.18
N VAL A 173 15.64 -26.13 8.90
CA VAL A 173 16.38 -25.02 9.53
C VAL A 173 16.14 -24.97 11.04
N TRP A 174 14.89 -25.13 11.50
CA TRP A 174 14.56 -25.13 12.93
C TRP A 174 15.03 -26.37 13.67
N GLY A 175 15.11 -27.52 12.99
CA GLY A 175 15.68 -28.75 13.55
C GLY A 175 17.16 -28.65 13.88
N MET A 176 17.87 -27.69 13.26
CA MET A 176 19.27 -27.39 13.58
C MET A 176 19.42 -26.49 14.83
N VAL A 177 18.35 -25.82 15.28
CA VAL A 177 18.38 -24.89 16.41
C VAL A 177 17.82 -25.56 17.66
N GLN A 178 18.66 -25.82 18.66
CA GLN A 178 18.28 -26.62 19.83
C GLN A 178 17.14 -26.01 20.68
N GLY A 179 16.06 -26.77 20.86
CA GLY A 179 15.21 -26.84 22.06
C GLY A 179 14.29 -25.65 22.43
N LYS A 180 14.57 -24.43 21.99
CA LYS A 180 13.80 -23.23 22.42
C LYS A 180 12.69 -22.82 21.46
N LEU A 181 12.83 -23.15 20.17
CA LEU A 181 11.90 -22.68 19.15
C LEU A 181 10.58 -23.42 19.17
N GLN A 182 10.58 -24.75 19.30
CA GLN A 182 9.37 -25.60 19.34
C GLN A 182 8.34 -25.18 20.40
N LYS A 183 8.71 -24.34 21.38
CA LYS A 183 7.82 -23.80 22.42
C LYS A 183 7.32 -22.38 22.15
N CYS A 184 7.67 -21.77 21.01
CA CYS A 184 7.23 -20.42 20.69
C CYS A 184 5.80 -20.42 20.14
N ASN A 185 4.91 -19.69 20.83
CA ASN A 185 3.49 -19.63 20.51
C ASN A 185 3.23 -19.24 19.03
N SER A 186 2.29 -19.91 18.37
CA SER A 186 1.92 -19.74 16.96
C SER A 186 0.94 -18.59 16.71
N GLU A 187 0.39 -17.99 17.77
CA GLU A 187 -0.68 -16.99 17.71
C GLU A 187 -0.20 -15.56 17.38
N ALA A 188 0.92 -15.40 16.67
CA ALA A 188 1.31 -14.06 16.25
C ALA A 188 0.36 -13.55 15.17
N PRO A 189 -0.20 -12.33 15.30
CA PRO A 189 -1.21 -11.80 14.39
C PRO A 189 -0.65 -11.54 12.98
N ASN A 190 0.68 -11.44 12.83
CA ASN A 190 1.34 -11.37 11.54
C ASN A 190 2.81 -11.83 11.63
N PHE A 191 3.40 -12.10 10.47
CA PHE A 191 4.79 -12.54 10.33
C PHE A 191 5.81 -11.56 10.93
N TYR A 192 5.49 -10.26 11.00
CA TYR A 192 6.41 -9.27 11.55
C TYR A 192 6.54 -9.39 13.08
N ILE A 193 5.42 -9.44 13.80
CA ILE A 193 5.41 -9.67 15.25
C ILE A 193 6.07 -11.00 15.59
N LEU A 194 5.80 -12.02 14.78
CA LEU A 194 6.41 -13.32 14.90
C LEU A 194 7.94 -13.27 14.79
N ALA A 195 8.46 -12.61 13.75
CA ALA A 195 9.89 -12.54 13.50
C ALA A 195 10.62 -11.76 14.59
N ARG A 196 10.00 -10.70 15.14
CA ARG A 196 10.56 -9.98 16.30
C ARG A 196 10.61 -10.83 17.56
N GLN A 197 9.56 -11.59 17.86
CA GLN A 197 9.56 -12.53 18.99
C GLN A 197 10.64 -13.61 18.82
N LEU A 198 10.94 -14.01 17.59
CA LEU A 198 12.03 -14.94 17.28
C LEU A 198 13.40 -14.31 17.51
N GLU A 199 13.61 -13.07 17.06
CA GLU A 199 14.85 -12.31 17.30
C GLU A 199 15.13 -12.07 18.80
N GLU A 200 14.09 -11.87 19.61
CA GLU A 200 14.24 -11.69 21.06
C GLU A 200 14.56 -13.00 21.80
N LYS A 201 14.06 -14.14 21.27
CA LYS A 201 14.20 -15.46 21.93
C LYS A 201 15.40 -16.27 21.45
N LEU A 202 15.94 -15.95 20.28
CA LEU A 202 17.10 -16.61 19.70
C LEU A 202 18.37 -15.77 19.86
N PRO A 203 19.50 -16.37 20.28
CA PRO A 203 20.76 -15.64 20.30
C PRO A 203 21.19 -15.31 18.87
N LYS A 204 21.81 -14.14 18.65
CA LYS A 204 22.19 -13.64 17.31
C LYS A 204 22.94 -14.64 16.44
N LYS A 205 23.79 -15.47 17.06
CA LYS A 205 24.55 -16.54 16.40
C LYS A 205 23.70 -17.64 15.74
N ASP A 206 22.46 -17.82 16.19
CA ASP A 206 21.54 -18.84 15.65
C ASP A 206 20.59 -18.23 14.59
N LEU A 207 20.55 -16.89 14.48
CA LEU A 207 19.77 -16.14 13.47
C LEU A 207 20.61 -15.77 12.23
N GLU A 208 21.94 -15.75 12.38
CA GLU A 208 22.89 -15.52 11.30
C GLU A 208 23.41 -16.88 10.79
N LEU A 209 22.52 -17.64 10.16
CA LEU A 209 22.87 -18.76 9.28
C LEU A 209 23.22 -18.26 7.88
#